data_AF-A0A3D8LC46-F1
#
_entry.id   AF-A0A3D8LC46-F1
#
_cell.length_a   1.000
_cell.length_b   1.000
_cell.length_c   1.000
_cell.angle_alpha   90.00
_cell.angle_beta   90.00
_cell.angle_gamma   90.00
#
_symmetry.space_group_name_H-M   'P 1'
#
loop_
_entity.id
_entity.type
_entity.pdbx_description
1 polymer ?
#
loop_
_entity_poly.entity_id
_entity_poly.type
_entity_poly.pdbx_seq_one_letter_code
_entity_poly.pdbx_strand_id
1 'polypeptide(L)'
;MKLAAIDIGSNAVRCQISSVLNQNGHVFFKKVEYIRYAIRFGEDVFNSGYIPQNKIEKFVKLLKAFQLLLDVHDVDHYMICATSAMRSAVNAPEILKRVDEELGMEIQVIDGEREADLINKVIFNFLDERNYLHIDVGGGSTEFNIYVNRQKKASQSFEQGSIRHMQGDESMELWNKMRDWIETNSRKYHLSRAIGTGGNINKIFEIAGKTPGKAIFRKQIEEVAARINCMPMQDRITNLLLNPDRADVIVPASEIYLSAMKWAKLETMLVPAVGLKDGMLHALYERYHPEPFVIEKIN
;
A
#
# COMPACT_ATOMS: atom_id res chain seq x y z
N MET A 1 -24.04 -1.34 8.38
CA MET A 1 -23.63 -0.38 7.34
C MET A 1 -22.62 -1.03 6.40
N LYS A 2 -22.49 -0.54 5.17
CA LYS A 2 -21.49 -0.91 4.17
C LYS A 2 -20.66 0.32 3.83
N LEU A 3 -19.35 0.15 3.85
CA LEU A 3 -18.37 1.18 3.56
C LEU A 3 -17.53 0.78 2.35
N ALA A 4 -17.06 1.76 1.59
CA ALA A 4 -16.10 1.50 0.52
C ALA A 4 -14.85 2.40 0.57
N ALA A 5 -13.73 1.82 0.16
CA ALA A 5 -12.47 2.53 -0.03
C ALA A 5 -11.98 2.33 -1.46
N ILE A 6 -11.72 3.43 -2.15
CA ILE A 6 -11.12 3.45 -3.49
C ILE A 6 -9.72 4.06 -3.40
N ASP A 7 -8.70 3.21 -3.49
CA ASP A 7 -7.28 3.57 -3.46
C ASP A 7 -6.74 3.65 -4.89
N ILE A 8 -6.36 4.85 -5.33
CA ILE A 8 -5.75 5.14 -6.63
C ILE A 8 -4.23 5.17 -6.45
N GLY A 9 -3.62 3.99 -6.58
CA GLY A 9 -2.18 3.80 -6.50
C GLY A 9 -1.44 4.01 -7.82
N SER A 10 -0.10 4.08 -7.76
CA SER A 10 0.75 4.20 -8.95
C SER A 10 0.66 3.00 -9.89
N ASN A 11 0.51 1.78 -9.35
CA ASN A 11 0.44 0.57 -10.18
C ASN A 11 -1.01 0.19 -10.53
N ALA A 12 -1.91 0.26 -9.54
CA ALA A 12 -3.28 -0.19 -9.67
C ALA A 12 -4.24 0.66 -8.84
N VAL A 13 -5.47 0.79 -9.34
CA VAL A 13 -6.62 1.29 -8.59
C VAL A 13 -7.31 0.11 -7.92
N ARG A 14 -7.70 0.27 -6.66
CA ARG A 14 -8.37 -0.76 -5.87
C ARG A 14 -9.70 -0.21 -5.36
N CYS A 15 -10.76 -0.99 -5.43
CA CYS A 15 -12.03 -0.72 -4.77
C CYS A 15 -12.32 -1.87 -3.81
N GLN A 16 -12.51 -1.57 -2.53
CA GLN A 16 -12.94 -2.54 -1.53
C GLN A 16 -14.25 -2.09 -0.92
N ILE A 17 -15.25 -2.97 -0.95
CA ILE A 17 -16.52 -2.79 -0.25
C ILE A 17 -16.52 -3.72 0.95
N SER A 18 -16.82 -3.19 2.14
CA SER A 18 -16.86 -3.96 3.39
C SER A 18 -18.15 -3.70 4.15
N SER A 19 -18.77 -4.78 4.62
CA SER A 19 -19.84 -4.70 5.60
C SER A 19 -19.23 -4.54 6.98
N VAL A 20 -19.69 -3.54 7.71
CA VAL A 20 -19.29 -3.33 9.10
C VAL A 20 -20.32 -4.01 10.00
N LEU A 21 -19.84 -4.98 10.78
CA LEU A 21 -20.63 -5.77 11.71
C LEU A 21 -20.24 -5.39 13.14
N ASN A 22 -21.23 -5.21 14.00
CA ASN A 22 -21.03 -4.89 15.41
C ASN A 22 -21.52 -6.05 16.27
N GLN A 23 -20.66 -6.56 17.15
CA GLN A 23 -21.02 -7.62 18.09
C GLN A 23 -20.34 -7.37 19.43
N ASN A 24 -21.13 -7.27 20.50
CA ASN A 24 -20.63 -7.09 21.88
C ASN A 24 -19.65 -5.91 22.06
N GLY A 25 -19.84 -4.81 21.32
CA GLY A 25 -18.93 -3.65 21.36
C GLY A 25 -17.68 -3.78 20.49
N HIS A 26 -17.52 -4.89 19.78
CA HIS A 26 -16.45 -5.10 18.80
C HIS A 26 -16.92 -4.83 17.38
N VAL A 27 -16.07 -4.18 16.60
CA VAL A 27 -16.31 -3.82 15.20
C VAL A 27 -15.52 -4.76 14.30
N PHE A 28 -16.21 -5.35 13.32
CA PHE A 28 -15.64 -6.25 12.32
C PHE A 28 -15.87 -5.71 10.92
N PHE A 29 -14.80 -5.61 10.13
CA PHE A 29 -14.89 -5.30 8.72
C PHE A 29 -14.85 -6.61 7.94
N LYS A 30 -16.00 -6.97 7.36
CA LYS A 30 -16.12 -8.13 6.46
C LYS A 30 -16.08 -7.65 5.02
N LYS A 31 -15.03 -7.97 4.29
CA LYS A 31 -14.91 -7.71 2.86
C LYS A 31 -16.03 -8.41 2.10
N VAL A 32 -16.79 -7.62 1.36
CA VAL A 32 -17.90 -8.05 0.50
C VAL A 32 -17.43 -8.16 -0.93
N GLU A 33 -16.70 -7.16 -1.40
CA GLU A 33 -16.21 -7.09 -2.77
C GLU A 33 -14.81 -6.48 -2.80
N TYR A 34 -13.98 -6.93 -3.73
CA TYR A 34 -12.65 -6.39 -3.96
C TYR A 34 -12.26 -6.44 -5.43
N ILE A 35 -12.11 -5.26 -6.02
CA ILE A 35 -11.66 -5.09 -7.39
C ILE A 35 -10.29 -4.45 -7.39
N ARG A 36 -9.40 -4.98 -8.22
CA ARG A 36 -8.09 -4.39 -8.52
C ARG A 36 -7.94 -4.24 -10.03
N TYR A 37 -7.71 -3.01 -10.49
CA TYR A 37 -7.49 -2.71 -11.90
C TYR A 37 -6.10 -2.08 -12.10
N ALA A 38 -5.28 -2.72 -12.95
CA ALA A 38 -3.92 -2.27 -13.25
C ALA A 38 -3.93 -1.16 -14.31
N ILE A 39 -4.02 0.10 -13.87
CA ILE A 39 -3.96 1.26 -14.77
C ILE A 39 -2.53 1.76 -15.02
N ARG A 40 -1.62 1.46 -14.09
CA ARG A 40 -0.18 1.76 -14.17
C ARG A 40 0.13 3.24 -14.43
N PHE A 41 -0.48 4.16 -13.68
CA PHE A 41 -0.21 5.60 -13.80
C PHE A 41 1.26 5.95 -13.51
N GLY A 42 1.90 5.23 -12.59
CA GLY A 42 3.29 5.46 -12.21
C GLY A 42 4.24 5.35 -13.40
N GLU A 43 3.98 4.45 -14.35
CA GLU A 43 4.87 4.29 -15.51
C GLU A 43 4.94 5.52 -16.40
N ASP A 44 3.81 6.21 -16.56
CA ASP A 44 3.75 7.40 -17.41
C ASP A 44 4.22 8.62 -16.62
N VAL A 45 3.74 8.78 -15.39
CA VAL A 45 3.99 9.98 -14.60
C VAL A 45 5.44 10.08 -14.17
N PHE A 46 6.08 8.99 -13.75
CA PHE A 46 7.47 9.05 -13.28
C PHE A 46 8.48 9.25 -14.43
N ASN A 47 8.07 8.99 -15.67
CA ASN A 47 8.90 9.28 -16.85
C ASN A 47 8.60 10.64 -17.50
N SER A 48 7.32 10.97 -17.65
CA SER A 48 6.88 12.12 -18.46
C SER A 48 6.27 13.27 -17.65
N GLY A 49 5.87 13.01 -16.39
CA GLY A 49 5.11 13.96 -15.57
C GLY A 49 3.62 14.02 -15.90
N TYR A 50 3.13 13.31 -16.93
CA TYR A 50 1.74 13.38 -17.39
C TYR A 50 1.06 12.02 -17.44
N ILE A 51 -0.25 12.02 -17.21
CA ILE A 51 -1.10 10.86 -17.48
C ILE A 51 -1.68 11.01 -18.89
N PRO A 52 -1.49 10.02 -19.80
CA PRO A 52 -1.92 10.13 -21.18
C PRO A 52 -3.45 10.03 -21.30
N GLN A 53 -4.02 10.72 -22.29
CA GLN A 53 -5.47 10.84 -22.48
C GLN A 53 -6.19 9.49 -22.50
N ASN A 54 -5.62 8.47 -23.16
CA ASN A 54 -6.20 7.13 -23.22
C ASN A 54 -6.33 6.46 -21.84
N LYS A 55 -5.41 6.73 -20.90
CA LYS A 55 -5.50 6.27 -19.50
C LYS A 55 -6.50 7.10 -18.70
N ILE A 56 -6.62 8.41 -18.97
CA ILE A 56 -7.67 9.26 -18.38
C ILE A 56 -9.06 8.74 -18.76
N GLU A 57 -9.33 8.47 -20.04
CA GLU A 57 -10.63 7.91 -20.47
C GLU A 57 -10.93 6.56 -19.80
N LYS A 58 -9.92 5.69 -19.68
CA LYS A 58 -10.07 4.41 -18.97
C LYS A 58 -10.33 4.62 -17.48
N PHE A 59 -9.70 5.61 -16.86
CA PHE A 59 -9.86 5.94 -15.45
C PHE A 59 -11.27 6.44 -15.14
N VAL A 60 -11.79 7.38 -15.93
CA VAL A 60 -13.16 7.89 -15.76
C VAL A 60 -14.18 6.75 -15.94
N LYS A 61 -13.99 5.89 -16.95
CA LYS A 61 -14.84 4.69 -17.13
C LYS A 61 -14.76 3.72 -15.96
N LEU A 62 -13.57 3.51 -15.39
CA LEU A 62 -13.38 2.66 -14.23
C LEU A 62 -14.11 3.23 -13.00
N LEU A 63 -14.00 4.53 -12.74
CA LEU A 63 -14.71 5.17 -11.64
C LEU A 63 -16.23 5.13 -11.85
N LYS A 64 -16.72 5.29 -13.09
CA LYS A 64 -18.14 5.08 -13.40
C LYS A 64 -18.59 3.65 -13.08
N ALA A 65 -17.78 2.65 -13.41
CA ALA A 65 -18.05 1.26 -13.06
C ALA A 65 -18.07 1.06 -11.54
N PHE A 66 -17.15 1.68 -10.80
CA PHE A 66 -17.18 1.67 -9.34
C PHE A 66 -18.41 2.37 -8.78
N GLN A 67 -18.83 3.52 -9.30
CA GLN A 67 -20.06 4.19 -8.87
C GLN A 67 -21.28 3.25 -8.98
N LEU A 68 -21.44 2.55 -10.10
CA LEU A 68 -22.51 1.57 -10.27
C LEU A 68 -22.38 0.38 -9.31
N LEU A 69 -21.15 -0.06 -9.05
CA LEU A 69 -20.90 -1.13 -8.08
C LEU A 69 -21.26 -0.71 -6.65
N LEU A 70 -20.89 0.51 -6.25
CA LEU A 70 -21.25 1.07 -4.95
C LEU A 70 -22.78 1.15 -4.78
N ASP A 71 -23.49 1.53 -5.83
CA ASP A 71 -24.96 1.60 -5.87
C ASP A 71 -25.59 0.20 -5.74
N VAL A 72 -25.18 -0.77 -6.56
CA VAL A 72 -25.67 -2.17 -6.50
C VAL A 72 -25.43 -2.82 -5.14
N HIS A 73 -24.36 -2.43 -4.45
CA HIS A 73 -24.06 -2.92 -3.11
C HIS A 73 -24.71 -2.11 -2.00
N ASP A 74 -25.51 -1.08 -2.25
CA ASP A 74 -26.09 -0.18 -1.24
C ASP A 74 -25.01 0.35 -0.28
N VAL A 75 -23.90 0.87 -0.81
CA VAL A 75 -22.82 1.43 0.01
C VAL A 75 -23.29 2.73 0.66
N ASP A 76 -23.28 2.78 1.99
CA ASP A 76 -23.72 3.95 2.77
C ASP A 76 -22.75 5.13 2.59
N HIS A 77 -21.45 4.86 2.71
CA HIS A 77 -20.40 5.87 2.59
C HIS A 77 -19.15 5.31 1.91
N TYR A 78 -18.45 6.16 1.17
CA TYR A 78 -17.18 5.79 0.54
C TYR A 78 -16.12 6.88 0.71
N MET A 79 -14.86 6.50 0.54
CA MET A 79 -13.71 7.39 0.52
C MET A 79 -12.84 7.05 -0.70
N ILE A 80 -12.39 8.08 -1.43
CA ILE A 80 -11.48 7.93 -2.56
C ILE A 80 -10.19 8.68 -2.26
N CYS A 81 -9.07 7.96 -2.29
CA CYS A 81 -7.75 8.56 -2.09
C CYS A 81 -6.85 8.25 -3.29
N ALA A 82 -6.05 9.23 -3.69
CA ALA A 82 -5.01 9.07 -4.70
C ALA A 82 -3.64 9.39 -4.13
N THR A 83 -2.65 8.59 -4.49
CA THR A 83 -1.32 8.60 -3.86
C THR A 83 -0.25 9.12 -4.83
N SER A 84 0.98 8.61 -4.73
CA SER A 84 2.19 9.10 -5.39
C SER A 84 2.02 9.46 -6.87
N ALA A 85 1.37 8.62 -7.69
CA ALA A 85 1.26 8.93 -9.12
C ALA A 85 0.37 10.14 -9.43
N MET A 86 -0.78 10.29 -8.77
CA MET A 86 -1.61 11.49 -8.99
C MET A 86 -0.99 12.73 -8.37
N ARG A 87 -0.31 12.59 -7.22
CA ARG A 87 0.42 13.70 -6.60
C ARG A 87 1.53 14.24 -7.49
N SER A 88 2.22 13.37 -8.24
CA SER A 88 3.30 13.75 -9.15
C SER A 88 2.84 14.16 -10.56
N ALA A 89 1.57 13.93 -10.93
CA ALA A 89 1.08 14.22 -12.28
C ALA A 89 0.74 15.71 -12.45
N VAL A 90 1.36 16.35 -13.45
CA VAL A 90 1.14 17.77 -13.76
C VAL A 90 -0.31 18.05 -14.15
N ASN A 91 -0.94 17.12 -14.87
CA ASN A 91 -2.34 17.22 -15.29
C ASN A 91 -3.35 16.61 -14.30
N ALA A 92 -2.93 16.25 -13.08
CA ALA A 92 -3.88 15.76 -12.07
C ALA A 92 -5.03 16.73 -11.80
N PRO A 93 -4.84 18.05 -11.60
CA PRO A 93 -5.94 18.96 -11.29
C PRO A 93 -7.08 18.94 -12.33
N GLU A 94 -6.74 18.82 -13.61
CA GLU A 94 -7.71 18.71 -14.70
C GLU A 94 -8.48 17.38 -14.63
N ILE A 95 -7.77 16.27 -14.38
CA ILE A 95 -8.38 14.93 -14.25
C ILE A 95 -9.34 14.91 -13.06
N LEU A 96 -8.94 15.45 -11.91
CA LEU A 96 -9.77 15.49 -10.71
C LEU A 96 -11.04 16.30 -10.93
N LYS A 97 -10.90 17.49 -11.52
CA LYS A 97 -12.03 18.35 -11.86
C LYS A 97 -13.02 17.64 -12.79
N ARG A 98 -12.51 16.97 -13.84
CA ARG A 98 -13.35 16.21 -14.77
C ARG A 98 -14.11 15.08 -14.08
N VAL A 99 -13.47 14.35 -13.17
CA VAL A 99 -14.14 13.28 -12.41
C VAL A 99 -15.25 13.84 -11.52
N ASP A 100 -15.01 14.96 -10.86
CA ASP A 100 -16.02 15.63 -10.04
C ASP A 100 -17.22 16.10 -10.89
N GLU A 101 -16.95 16.78 -12.01
CA GLU A 101 -17.99 17.28 -12.92
C GLU A 101 -18.81 16.17 -13.60
N GLU A 102 -18.18 15.06 -14.01
CA GLU A 102 -18.86 13.98 -14.73
C GLU A 102 -19.53 12.94 -13.80
N LEU A 103 -18.93 12.68 -12.64
CA LEU A 103 -19.33 11.57 -11.76
C LEU A 103 -19.79 12.03 -10.37
N GLY A 104 -19.52 13.27 -9.96
CA GLY A 104 -19.77 13.75 -8.60
C GLY A 104 -18.94 13.01 -7.54
N MET A 105 -17.75 12.51 -7.92
CA MET A 105 -16.87 11.73 -7.04
C MET A 105 -15.65 12.55 -6.64
N GLU A 106 -15.61 12.98 -5.39
CA GLU A 106 -14.46 13.71 -4.85
C GLU A 106 -13.28 12.77 -4.58
N ILE A 107 -12.13 13.06 -5.20
CA ILE A 107 -10.88 12.32 -5.00
C ILE A 107 -9.94 13.14 -4.13
N GLN A 108 -9.49 12.56 -3.02
CA GLN A 108 -8.52 13.19 -2.13
C GLN A 108 -7.11 12.78 -2.54
N VAL A 109 -6.33 13.70 -3.12
CA VAL A 109 -4.89 13.47 -3.31
C VAL A 109 -4.19 13.65 -1.97
N ILE A 110 -3.60 12.57 -1.46
CA ILE A 110 -2.94 12.55 -0.14
C ILE A 110 -1.42 12.58 -0.29
N ASP A 111 -0.77 13.24 0.66
CA ASP A 111 0.68 13.17 0.83
C ASP A 111 1.09 11.87 1.53
N GLY A 112 2.40 11.61 1.58
CA GLY A 112 2.94 10.40 2.21
C GLY A 112 2.71 10.35 3.72
N GLU A 113 2.60 11.50 4.39
CA GLU A 113 2.32 11.54 5.83
C GLU A 113 0.88 11.10 6.12
N ARG A 114 -0.09 11.61 5.35
CA ARG A 114 -1.49 11.23 5.46
C ARG A 114 -1.72 9.78 5.07
N GLU A 115 -1.04 9.30 4.03
CA GLU A 115 -1.05 7.87 3.64
C GLU A 115 -0.54 6.99 4.78
N ALA A 116 0.61 7.33 5.35
CA ALA A 116 1.16 6.63 6.51
C ALA A 116 0.18 6.65 7.69
N ASP A 117 -0.43 7.80 8.02
CA ASP A 117 -1.39 7.91 9.13
C ASP A 117 -2.61 7.01 8.98
N LEU A 118 -3.16 6.89 7.76
CA LEU A 118 -4.26 5.97 7.49
C LEU A 118 -3.84 4.52 7.71
N ILE A 119 -2.67 4.13 7.18
CA ILE A 119 -2.14 2.77 7.36
C ILE A 119 -1.83 2.48 8.84
N ASN A 120 -1.34 3.47 9.58
CA ASN A 120 -1.00 3.34 11.00
C ASN A 120 -2.23 2.99 11.86
N LYS A 121 -3.43 3.43 11.46
CA LYS A 121 -4.70 3.07 12.15
C LYS A 121 -4.96 1.57 12.20
N VAL A 122 -4.49 0.82 11.20
CA VAL A 122 -4.70 -0.64 11.13
C VAL A 122 -3.47 -1.43 11.57
N ILE A 123 -2.27 -0.89 11.40
CA ILE A 123 -1.02 -1.53 11.83
C ILE A 123 -0.94 -1.72 13.34
N PHE A 124 -1.49 -0.79 14.12
CA PHE A 124 -1.40 -0.82 15.59
C PHE A 124 -1.86 -2.15 16.21
N ASN A 125 -2.82 -2.85 15.58
CA ASN A 125 -3.34 -4.13 16.05
C ASN A 125 -2.33 -5.29 15.94
N PHE A 126 -1.25 -5.11 15.17
CA PHE A 126 -0.21 -6.12 14.93
C PHE A 126 1.09 -5.83 15.68
N LEU A 127 1.14 -4.73 16.43
CA LEU A 127 2.30 -4.33 17.22
C LEU A 127 2.23 -4.93 18.63
N ASP A 128 3.28 -5.64 19.04
CA ASP A 128 3.51 -6.03 20.44
C ASP A 128 4.46 -5.02 21.13
N GLU A 129 5.03 -5.39 22.28
CA GLU A 129 5.96 -4.54 23.05
C GLU A 129 7.35 -4.37 22.40
N ARG A 130 7.58 -4.96 21.22
CA ARG A 130 8.84 -4.79 20.48
C ARG A 130 8.92 -3.44 19.78
N ASN A 131 10.15 -3.09 19.40
CA ASN A 131 10.43 -1.94 18.57
C ASN A 131 10.52 -2.35 17.10
N TYR A 132 9.72 -1.71 16.25
CA TYR A 132 9.55 -2.07 14.85
C TYR A 132 10.03 -1.01 13.88
N LEU A 133 10.65 -1.47 12.79
CA LEU A 133 10.72 -0.74 11.53
C LEU A 133 9.52 -1.16 10.66
N HIS A 134 8.58 -0.25 10.45
CA HIS A 134 7.56 -0.43 9.43
C HIS A 134 8.10 0.01 8.06
N ILE A 135 7.90 -0.84 7.06
CA ILE A 135 8.32 -0.63 5.68
C ILE A 135 7.09 -0.83 4.79
N ASP A 136 6.61 0.24 4.16
CA ASP A 136 5.54 0.17 3.15
C ASP A 136 6.14 0.53 1.79
N VAL A 137 6.19 -0.44 0.88
CA VAL A 137 6.72 -0.20 -0.48
C VAL A 137 5.57 -0.11 -1.47
N GLY A 138 5.27 1.11 -1.88
CA GLY A 138 4.37 1.44 -2.97
C GLY A 138 5.02 1.34 -4.35
N GLY A 139 4.28 1.77 -5.37
CA GLY A 139 4.82 1.86 -6.73
C GLY A 139 5.74 3.06 -6.92
N GLY A 140 5.41 4.20 -6.31
CA GLY A 140 6.14 5.46 -6.49
C GLY A 140 6.88 6.00 -5.26
N SER A 141 6.57 5.47 -4.07
CA SER A 141 7.21 5.87 -2.82
C SER A 141 7.38 4.67 -1.89
N THR A 142 8.21 4.87 -0.86
CA THR A 142 8.38 3.97 0.26
C THR A 142 8.31 4.78 1.54
N GLU A 143 7.47 4.33 2.46
CA GLU A 143 7.26 4.95 3.76
C GLU A 143 7.94 4.10 4.84
N PHE A 144 8.81 4.73 5.64
CA PHE A 144 9.39 4.12 6.82
C PHE A 144 8.82 4.74 8.08
N ASN A 145 8.37 3.90 9.01
CA ASN A 145 7.90 4.35 10.32
C ASN A 145 8.59 3.58 11.44
N ILE A 146 8.85 4.26 12.55
CA ILE A 146 9.41 3.66 13.76
C ILE A 146 8.33 3.53 14.81
N TYR A 147 8.17 2.33 15.34
CA TYR A 147 7.27 2.04 16.45
C TYR A 147 8.04 1.57 17.67
N VAL A 148 7.73 2.15 18.83
CA VAL A 148 8.28 1.78 20.14
C VAL A 148 7.13 1.76 21.12
N ASN A 149 6.95 0.66 21.86
CA ASN A 149 5.82 0.45 22.77
C ASN A 149 4.47 0.79 22.10
N ARG A 150 4.28 0.27 20.88
CA ARG A 150 3.09 0.47 20.04
C ARG A 150 2.80 1.94 19.64
N GLN A 151 3.74 2.87 19.87
CA GLN A 151 3.60 4.27 19.50
C GLN A 151 4.54 4.64 18.35
N LYS A 152 4.04 5.41 17.38
CA LYS A 152 4.85 5.98 16.31
C LYS A 152 5.83 7.00 16.90
N LYS A 153 7.14 6.83 16.66
CA LYS A 153 8.21 7.72 17.17
C LYS A 153 8.92 8.51 16.08
N ALA A 154 8.92 8.01 14.85
CA ALA A 154 9.47 8.70 13.69
C ALA A 154 8.80 8.18 12.42
N SER A 155 8.73 9.01 11.39
CA SER A 155 8.18 8.69 10.08
C SER A 155 8.96 9.44 9.01
N GLN A 156 9.14 8.85 7.84
CA GLN A 156 9.71 9.49 6.67
C GLN A 156 9.22 8.77 5.40
N SER A 157 8.72 9.53 4.43
CA SER A 157 8.42 9.05 3.08
C SER A 157 9.57 9.40 2.14
N PHE A 158 9.92 8.48 1.25
CA PHE A 158 10.91 8.66 0.21
C PHE A 158 10.26 8.40 -1.15
N GLU A 159 10.56 9.21 -2.16
CA GLU A 159 10.09 9.02 -3.54
C GLU A 159 10.86 7.88 -4.25
N GLN A 160 11.00 6.74 -3.57
CA GLN A 160 11.58 5.51 -4.08
C GLN A 160 10.52 4.41 -3.93
N GLY A 161 9.91 3.96 -5.03
CA GLY A 161 8.95 2.86 -5.03
C GLY A 161 9.33 1.81 -6.07
N SER A 162 8.59 0.71 -6.14
CA SER A 162 8.94 -0.41 -7.02
C SER A 162 8.97 -0.06 -8.50
N ILE A 163 8.11 0.86 -8.97
CA ILE A 163 8.07 1.32 -10.37
C ILE A 163 9.24 2.27 -10.64
N ARG A 164 9.47 3.27 -9.77
CA ARG A 164 10.62 4.18 -9.92
C ARG A 164 11.96 3.44 -9.91
N HIS A 165 12.09 2.48 -8.99
CA HIS A 165 13.25 1.61 -8.90
C HIS A 165 13.48 0.82 -10.19
N MET A 166 12.41 0.22 -10.72
CA MET A 166 12.47 -0.52 -11.99
C MET A 166 12.86 0.37 -13.19
N GLN A 167 12.45 1.64 -13.19
CA GLN A 167 12.74 2.59 -14.27
C GLN A 167 14.16 3.20 -14.19
N GLY A 168 14.91 2.91 -13.12
CA GLY A 168 16.26 3.45 -12.94
C GLY A 168 16.28 4.94 -12.58
N ASP A 169 15.15 5.50 -12.10
CA ASP A 169 15.03 6.88 -11.60
C ASP A 169 15.69 7.05 -10.20
N GLU A 170 16.63 6.17 -9.86
CA GLU A 170 17.26 6.13 -8.55
C GLU A 170 18.52 7.01 -8.50
N SER A 171 18.50 8.04 -7.66
CA SER A 171 19.74 8.71 -7.28
C SER A 171 20.42 7.93 -6.16
N MET A 172 21.73 7.70 -6.30
CA MET A 172 22.55 7.15 -5.21
C MET A 172 22.41 8.00 -3.93
N GLU A 173 22.15 9.30 -4.09
CA GLU A 173 21.84 10.21 -2.99
C GLU A 173 20.57 9.82 -2.23
N LEU A 174 19.47 9.49 -2.93
CA LEU A 174 18.22 9.07 -2.29
C LEU A 174 18.40 7.77 -1.50
N TRP A 175 19.10 6.78 -2.08
CA TRP A 175 19.43 5.54 -1.40
C TRP A 175 20.31 5.75 -0.16
N ASN A 176 21.28 6.65 -0.24
CA ASN A 176 22.09 7.03 0.91
C ASN A 176 21.23 7.71 2.00
N LYS A 177 20.31 8.61 1.64
CA LYS A 177 19.38 9.23 2.59
C LYS A 177 18.47 8.20 3.27
N MET A 178 17.95 7.23 2.53
CA MET A 178 17.16 6.12 3.08
C MET A 178 17.97 5.30 4.07
N ARG A 179 19.18 4.88 3.69
CA ARG A 179 20.11 4.14 4.56
C ARG A 179 20.41 4.92 5.83
N ASP A 180 20.82 6.17 5.71
CA ASP A 180 21.28 6.98 6.84
C ASP A 180 20.12 7.23 7.83
N TRP A 181 18.91 7.46 7.33
CA TRP A 181 17.71 7.57 8.16
C TRP A 181 17.42 6.26 8.91
N ILE A 182 17.48 5.11 8.21
CA ILE A 182 17.21 3.80 8.81
C ILE A 182 18.28 3.43 9.83
N GLU A 183 19.56 3.61 9.53
CA GLU A 183 20.64 3.27 10.46
C GLU A 183 20.59 4.14 11.72
N THR A 184 20.33 5.44 11.57
CA THR A 184 20.22 6.38 12.70
C THR A 184 19.08 5.98 13.63
N ASN A 185 17.89 5.73 13.06
CA ASN A 185 16.72 5.37 13.84
C ASN A 185 16.80 3.94 14.39
N SER A 186 17.43 3.01 13.66
CA SER A 186 17.64 1.63 14.13
C SER A 186 18.48 1.59 15.39
N ARG A 187 19.58 2.34 15.43
CA ARG A 187 20.45 2.47 16.61
C ARG A 187 19.75 3.21 17.75
N LYS A 188 19.09 4.33 17.45
CA LYS A 188 18.43 5.18 18.45
C LYS A 188 17.30 4.45 19.20
N TYR A 189 16.51 3.66 18.49
CA TYR A 189 15.32 3.01 19.05
C TYR A 189 15.48 1.51 19.28
N HIS A 190 16.66 0.94 19.07
CA HIS A 190 16.95 -0.48 19.26
C HIS A 190 15.92 -1.39 18.57
N LEU A 191 15.75 -1.19 17.25
CA LEU A 191 14.77 -1.94 16.47
C LEU A 191 15.09 -3.43 16.50
N SER A 192 14.05 -4.24 16.65
CA SER A 192 14.20 -5.70 16.84
C SER A 192 13.48 -6.52 15.78
N ARG A 193 12.55 -5.91 15.04
CA ARG A 193 11.75 -6.59 14.03
C ARG A 193 11.23 -5.61 12.97
N ALA A 194 11.02 -6.10 11.75
CA ALA A 194 10.34 -5.33 10.71
C ALA A 194 8.84 -5.66 10.66
N ILE A 195 8.04 -4.75 10.13
CA ILE A 195 6.69 -5.02 9.67
C ILE A 195 6.56 -4.48 8.26
N GLY A 196 6.10 -5.31 7.33
CA GLY A 196 5.99 -4.97 5.92
C GLY A 196 4.53 -4.90 5.48
N THR A 197 4.14 -3.81 4.83
CA THR A 197 2.84 -3.68 4.16
C THR A 197 3.02 -3.46 2.67
N GLY A 198 1.97 -3.74 1.91
CA GLY A 198 1.97 -3.55 0.46
C GLY A 198 1.74 -4.85 -0.32
N GLY A 199 1.30 -4.69 -1.57
CA GLY A 199 0.89 -5.84 -2.40
C GLY A 199 2.03 -6.80 -2.75
N ASN A 200 3.25 -6.28 -2.89
CA ASN A 200 4.42 -7.08 -3.27
C ASN A 200 4.90 -7.96 -2.11
N ILE A 201 5.02 -7.41 -0.89
CA ILE A 201 5.43 -8.22 0.27
C ILE A 201 4.37 -9.27 0.65
N ASN A 202 3.08 -8.95 0.50
CA ASN A 202 2.01 -9.92 0.69
C ASN A 202 2.16 -11.12 -0.26
N LYS A 203 2.49 -10.86 -1.54
CA LYS A 203 2.67 -11.93 -2.52
C LYS A 203 3.98 -12.70 -2.31
N ILE A 204 5.06 -12.04 -1.90
CA ILE A 204 6.30 -12.71 -1.48
C ILE A 204 6.03 -13.65 -0.29
N PHE A 205 5.26 -13.19 0.69
CA PHE A 205 4.88 -13.98 1.87
C PHE A 205 4.05 -15.22 1.51
N GLU A 206 3.08 -15.06 0.61
CA GLU A 206 2.27 -16.15 0.05
C GLU A 206 3.14 -17.17 -0.72
N ILE A 207 4.01 -16.68 -1.60
CA ILE A 207 4.92 -17.47 -2.43
C ILE A 207 5.96 -18.23 -1.57
N ALA A 208 6.32 -17.68 -0.40
CA ALA A 208 7.15 -18.34 0.61
C ALA A 208 6.42 -19.43 1.40
N GLY A 209 5.12 -19.66 1.15
CA GLY A 209 4.30 -20.66 1.84
C GLY A 209 4.06 -20.35 3.31
N LYS A 210 4.07 -19.06 3.71
CA LYS A 210 3.92 -18.66 5.11
C LYS A 210 2.46 -18.57 5.54
N THR A 211 2.21 -18.99 6.77
CA THR A 211 0.90 -18.85 7.42
C THR A 211 0.71 -17.42 7.93
N PRO A 212 -0.44 -16.78 7.69
CA PRO A 212 -0.76 -15.47 8.24
C PRO A 212 -0.49 -15.37 9.75
N GLY A 213 0.03 -14.22 10.20
CA GLY A 213 0.40 -13.98 11.59
C GLY A 213 1.78 -14.54 12.01
N LYS A 214 2.45 -15.34 11.16
CA LYS A 214 3.86 -15.73 11.37
C LYS A 214 4.79 -14.73 10.72
N ALA A 215 5.99 -14.60 11.28
CA ALA A 215 7.05 -13.78 10.67
C ALA A 215 7.71 -14.53 9.51
N ILE A 216 8.15 -13.78 8.51
CA ILE A 216 9.05 -14.23 7.44
C ILE A 216 10.48 -13.80 7.76
N PHE A 217 11.46 -14.66 7.47
CA PHE A 217 12.87 -14.31 7.63
C PHE A 217 13.40 -13.57 6.40
N ARG A 218 14.37 -12.66 6.62
CA ARG A 218 15.04 -11.92 5.53
C ARG A 218 15.58 -12.84 4.45
N LYS A 219 16.24 -13.94 4.85
CA LYS A 219 16.75 -14.98 3.93
C LYS A 219 15.66 -15.60 3.05
N GLN A 220 14.45 -15.77 3.56
CA GLN A 220 13.35 -16.34 2.78
C GLN A 220 12.79 -15.34 1.77
N ILE A 221 12.75 -14.04 2.12
CA ILE A 221 12.43 -12.98 1.17
C ILE A 221 13.46 -13.00 0.03
N GLU A 222 14.74 -13.12 0.37
CA GLU A 222 15.87 -13.20 -0.58
C GLU A 222 15.76 -14.43 -1.50
N GLU A 223 15.48 -15.62 -0.95
CA GLU A 223 15.26 -16.85 -1.72
C GLU A 223 14.08 -16.71 -2.70
N VAL A 224 12.95 -16.13 -2.26
CA VAL A 224 11.80 -15.90 -3.14
C VAL A 224 12.13 -14.88 -4.23
N ALA A 225 12.78 -13.77 -3.87
CA ALA A 225 13.18 -12.74 -4.82
C ALA A 225 14.14 -13.31 -5.89
N ALA A 226 15.17 -14.05 -5.47
CA ALA A 226 16.12 -14.71 -6.37
C ALA A 226 15.43 -15.70 -7.30
N ARG A 227 14.51 -16.53 -6.76
CA ARG A 227 13.72 -17.47 -7.57
C ARG A 227 12.91 -16.75 -8.65
N ILE A 228 12.22 -15.66 -8.30
CA ILE A 228 11.41 -14.89 -9.25
C ILE A 228 12.33 -14.21 -10.28
N ASN A 229 13.47 -13.68 -9.86
CA ASN A 229 14.39 -12.99 -10.75
C ASN A 229 14.92 -13.90 -11.87
N CYS A 230 15.22 -15.17 -11.55
CA CYS A 230 15.65 -16.18 -12.52
C CYS A 230 14.54 -16.69 -13.44
N MET A 231 13.26 -16.35 -13.19
CA MET A 231 12.15 -16.76 -14.04
C MET A 231 11.92 -15.75 -15.19
N PRO A 232 11.75 -16.23 -16.43
CA PRO A 232 11.17 -15.44 -17.51
C PRO A 232 9.81 -14.86 -17.12
N MET A 233 9.43 -13.71 -17.72
CA MET A 233 8.17 -13.03 -17.42
C MET A 233 6.96 -13.97 -17.56
N GLN A 234 6.94 -14.79 -18.61
CA GLN A 234 5.84 -15.74 -18.85
C GLN A 234 5.69 -16.73 -17.69
N ASP A 235 6.79 -17.27 -17.19
CA ASP A 235 6.80 -18.22 -16.07
C ASP A 235 6.37 -17.55 -14.76
N ARG A 236 6.71 -16.27 -14.55
CA ARG A 236 6.22 -15.50 -13.40
C ARG A 236 4.69 -15.41 -13.42
N ILE A 237 4.10 -15.22 -14.60
CA ILE A 237 2.64 -15.10 -14.76
C ILE A 237 1.96 -16.47 -14.63
N THR A 238 2.47 -17.50 -15.29
CA THR A 238 1.81 -18.80 -15.37
C THR A 238 2.06 -19.67 -14.14
N ASN A 239 3.30 -19.76 -13.66
CA ASN A 239 3.66 -20.68 -12.56
C ASN A 239 3.37 -20.07 -11.19
N LEU A 240 3.48 -18.75 -11.03
CA LEU A 240 3.21 -18.06 -9.76
C LEU A 240 1.86 -17.33 -9.73
N LEU A 241 1.10 -17.40 -10.83
CA LEU A 241 -0.20 -16.74 -10.99
C LEU A 241 -0.12 -15.25 -10.63
N LEU A 242 0.97 -14.60 -11.04
CA LEU A 242 1.14 -13.16 -10.85
C LEU A 242 0.39 -12.42 -11.95
N ASN A 243 -0.30 -11.35 -11.57
CA ASN A 243 -0.76 -10.38 -12.55
C ASN A 243 0.47 -9.83 -13.30
N PRO A 244 0.39 -9.59 -14.62
CA PRO A 244 1.52 -9.09 -15.41
C PRO A 244 2.14 -7.82 -14.81
N ASP A 245 1.29 -6.92 -14.30
CA ASP A 245 1.71 -5.66 -13.67
C ASP A 245 2.36 -5.79 -12.28
N ARG A 246 2.37 -7.00 -11.74
CA ARG A 246 3.10 -7.33 -10.52
C ARG A 246 4.39 -8.09 -10.83
N ALA A 247 4.37 -8.91 -11.88
CA ALA A 247 5.47 -9.81 -12.22
C ALA A 247 6.77 -9.07 -12.58
N ASP A 248 6.68 -7.85 -13.11
CA ASP A 248 7.81 -6.95 -13.37
C ASP A 248 8.29 -6.21 -12.12
N VAL A 249 7.38 -5.68 -11.29
CA VAL A 249 7.72 -4.82 -10.14
C VAL A 249 8.02 -5.55 -8.83
N ILE A 250 7.71 -6.84 -8.72
CA ILE A 250 7.87 -7.59 -7.45
C ILE A 250 9.35 -7.75 -7.04
N VAL A 251 10.25 -7.94 -8.00
CA VAL A 251 11.70 -8.03 -7.75
C VAL A 251 12.25 -6.66 -7.33
N PRO A 252 12.02 -5.56 -8.07
CA PRO A 252 12.36 -4.21 -7.63
C PRO A 252 11.86 -3.87 -6.21
N ALA A 253 10.62 -4.24 -5.88
CA ALA A 253 10.08 -4.02 -4.54
C ALA A 253 10.85 -4.82 -3.47
N SER A 254 11.20 -6.08 -3.77
CA SER A 254 11.92 -6.95 -2.83
C SER A 254 13.29 -6.40 -2.46
N GLU A 255 13.98 -5.73 -3.39
CA GLU A 255 15.28 -5.11 -3.16
C GLU A 255 15.19 -3.97 -2.14
N ILE A 256 14.12 -3.18 -2.18
CA ILE A 256 13.86 -2.11 -1.20
C ILE A 256 13.64 -2.72 0.21
N TYR A 257 12.78 -3.73 0.34
CA TYR A 257 12.55 -4.41 1.62
C TYR A 257 13.84 -5.03 2.18
N LEU A 258 14.59 -5.76 1.35
CA LEU A 258 15.83 -6.43 1.75
C LEU A 258 16.90 -5.43 2.18
N SER A 259 17.03 -4.31 1.46
CA SER A 259 17.98 -3.25 1.77
C SER A 259 17.63 -2.56 3.10
N ALA A 260 16.36 -2.21 3.30
CA ALA A 260 15.90 -1.62 4.55
C ALA A 260 16.13 -2.55 5.75
N MET A 261 15.80 -3.83 5.62
CA MET A 261 16.08 -4.83 6.66
C MET A 261 17.58 -4.98 6.92
N LYS A 262 18.42 -4.97 5.88
CA LYS A 262 19.88 -5.06 6.00
C LYS A 262 20.47 -3.87 6.75
N TRP A 263 20.11 -2.64 6.39
CA TRP A 263 20.59 -1.43 7.07
C TRP A 263 20.12 -1.37 8.53
N ALA A 264 18.89 -1.80 8.79
CA ALA A 264 18.36 -1.88 10.14
C ALA A 264 18.91 -3.05 10.96
N LYS A 265 19.65 -3.99 10.35
CA LYS A 265 20.14 -5.25 10.93
C LYS A 265 19.01 -6.14 11.47
N LEU A 266 17.91 -6.22 10.73
CA LEU A 266 16.71 -6.98 11.08
C LEU A 266 16.64 -8.29 10.30
N GLU A 267 16.37 -9.40 10.99
CA GLU A 267 16.30 -10.73 10.39
C GLU A 267 14.87 -11.24 10.18
N THR A 268 13.87 -10.62 10.81
CA THR A 268 12.46 -11.06 10.70
C THR A 268 11.51 -9.90 10.40
N MET A 269 10.46 -10.19 9.64
CA MET A 269 9.40 -9.26 9.26
C MET A 269 8.01 -9.87 9.52
N LEU A 270 7.09 -9.11 10.09
CA LEU A 270 5.66 -9.44 10.09
C LEU A 270 4.98 -8.91 8.82
N VAL A 271 4.04 -9.67 8.27
CA VAL A 271 3.28 -9.28 7.07
C VAL A 271 1.79 -9.42 7.38
N PRO A 272 1.13 -8.37 7.91
CA PRO A 272 -0.24 -8.43 8.39
C PRO A 272 -1.32 -8.48 7.30
N ALA A 273 -0.94 -8.37 6.01
CA ALA A 273 -1.85 -8.31 4.87
C ALA A 273 -2.87 -7.14 4.88
N VAL A 274 -2.58 -6.07 5.62
CA VAL A 274 -3.32 -4.79 5.59
C VAL A 274 -2.62 -3.76 4.68
N GLY A 275 -3.34 -2.70 4.30
CA GLY A 275 -2.79 -1.54 3.60
C GLY A 275 -3.70 -0.32 3.65
N LEU A 276 -3.46 0.66 2.77
CA LEU A 276 -4.14 1.96 2.77
C LEU A 276 -5.68 1.83 2.77
N LYS A 277 -6.24 0.97 1.92
CA LYS A 277 -7.70 0.73 1.84
C LYS A 277 -8.33 0.34 3.20
N ASP A 278 -7.60 -0.41 4.02
CA ASP A 278 -8.10 -0.86 5.32
C ASP A 278 -8.06 0.31 6.33
N GLY A 279 -7.01 1.13 6.26
CA GLY A 279 -6.92 2.41 6.97
C GLY A 279 -8.00 3.42 6.58
N MET A 280 -8.33 3.50 5.29
CA MET A 280 -9.42 4.34 4.78
C MET A 280 -10.78 3.89 5.32
N LEU A 281 -11.07 2.59 5.32
CA LEU A 281 -12.30 2.05 5.90
C LEU A 281 -12.39 2.34 7.40
N HIS A 282 -11.28 2.21 8.13
CA HIS A 282 -11.20 2.57 9.54
C HIS A 282 -11.50 4.06 9.75
N ALA A 283 -10.83 4.95 9.03
CA ALA A 283 -11.01 6.40 9.15
C ALA A 283 -12.41 6.85 8.73
N LEU A 284 -12.99 6.18 7.73
CA LEU A 284 -14.36 6.43 7.28
C LEU A 284 -15.37 5.99 8.33
N TYR A 285 -15.16 4.85 9.00
CA TYR A 285 -16.02 4.41 10.09
C TYR A 285 -15.95 5.37 11.29
N GLU A 286 -14.75 5.78 11.73
CA GLU A 286 -14.56 6.77 12.80
C GLU A 286 -15.31 8.08 12.54
N ARG A 287 -15.33 8.54 11.28
CA ARG A 287 -16.02 9.78 10.90
C ARG A 287 -17.52 9.75 11.23
N TYR A 288 -18.15 8.58 11.12
CA TYR A 288 -19.57 8.39 11.39
C TYR A 288 -19.85 7.76 12.76
N HIS A 289 -18.81 7.31 13.47
CA HIS A 289 -18.87 6.69 14.80
C HIS A 289 -17.70 7.22 15.65
N PRO A 290 -17.80 8.44 16.22
CA PRO A 290 -16.70 9.10 16.92
C PRO A 290 -16.41 8.50 18.31
N GLU A 291 -17.32 7.68 18.85
CA GLU A 291 -17.13 6.97 20.10
C GLU A 291 -15.98 5.96 20.01
N PRO A 292 -15.19 5.73 21.08
CA PRO A 292 -14.12 4.75 21.07
C PRO A 292 -14.65 3.35 20.74
N PHE A 293 -14.03 2.67 19.78
CA PHE A 293 -14.34 1.28 19.43
C PHE A 293 -13.09 0.42 19.32
N VAL A 294 -13.26 -0.89 19.47
CA VAL A 294 -12.19 -1.87 19.30
C VAL A 294 -12.44 -2.63 18.01
N ILE A 295 -11.55 -2.47 17.03
CA ILE A 295 -11.56 -3.32 15.84
C ILE A 295 -10.90 -4.65 16.20
N GLU A 296 -11.64 -5.73 16.06
CA GLU A 296 -11.11 -7.06 16.33
C GLU A 296 -10.52 -7.70 15.08
N LYS A 297 -11.18 -7.56 13.91
CA LYS A 297 -10.69 -8.08 12.62
C LYS A 297 -11.08 -7.22 11.42
N ILE A 298 -10.16 -7.16 10.47
CA ILE A 298 -10.38 -6.69 9.09
C ILE A 298 -10.05 -7.88 8.18
N ASN A 299 -11.06 -8.47 7.54
CA ASN A 299 -10.93 -9.67 6.69
C ASN A 299 -11.48 -9.43 5.29
#